data_AF-A0A8R1TMN5-F1
#
_entry.id   AF-A0A8R1TMN5-F1
#
_cell.length_a   1.000
_cell.length_b   1.000
_cell.length_c   1.000
_cell.angle_alpha   90.00
_cell.angle_beta   90.00
_cell.angle_gamma   90.00
#
_symmetry.space_group_name_H-M   'P 1'
#
loop_
_entity.id
_entity.type
_entity.pdbx_description
1 polymer ?
#
loop_
_entity_poly.entity_id
_entity_poly.type
_entity_poly.pdbx_seq_one_letter_code
_entity_poly.pdbx_strand_id
1 'polypeptide(L)' 'LFLFFFSFLFLFFKYERLVFILLGIEFLFFSLLVYYVFLFESVMFFYFLCFGLMSGVLGLVIFFFCVKGFGVDKVMFYFL' A
#
# COMPACT_ATOMS: atom_id res chain seq x y z
N LEU A 1 8.71 -11.60 -7.30
CA LEU A 1 9.21 -10.77 -8.42
C LEU A 1 8.10 -10.08 -9.23
N PHE A 2 7.11 -10.81 -9.77
CA PHE A 2 6.00 -10.21 -10.52
C PHE A 2 5.24 -9.13 -9.72
N LEU A 3 4.80 -9.45 -8.49
CA LEU A 3 4.10 -8.49 -7.62
C LEU A 3 4.92 -7.24 -7.32
N PHE A 4 6.24 -7.39 -7.12
CA PHE A 4 7.16 -6.27 -6.89
C PHE A 4 7.17 -5.34 -8.11
N PHE A 5 7.32 -5.89 -9.33
CA PHE A 5 7.29 -5.10 -10.57
C PHE A 5 5.96 -4.35 -10.75
N PHE A 6 4.82 -5.01 -10.51
CA PHE A 6 3.52 -4.36 -10.57
C PHE A 6 3.39 -3.22 -9.54
N SER A 7 3.95 -3.41 -8.34
CA SER A 7 3.96 -2.37 -7.30
C SER A 7 4.65 -1.10 -7.79
N PHE A 8 5.82 -1.23 -8.43
CA PHE A 8 6.51 -0.08 -9.02
C PHE A 8 5.74 0.54 -10.18
N LEU A 9 5.08 -0.27 -11.02
CA LEU A 9 4.26 0.27 -12.09
C LEU A 9 3.12 1.13 -11.54
N PHE A 10 2.43 0.67 -10.51
CA PHE A 10 1.36 1.45 -9.87
C PHE A 10 1.90 2.74 -9.23
N LEU A 11 3.03 2.65 -8.53
CA LEU A 11 3.64 3.79 -7.85
C LEU A 11 4.18 4.84 -8.82
N PHE A 12 4.78 4.45 -9.95
CA PHE A 12 5.40 5.40 -10.88
C PHE A 12 4.47 5.89 -12.00
N PHE A 13 3.59 5.06 -12.54
CA PHE A 13 2.76 5.46 -13.68
C PHE A 13 1.39 6.04 -13.30
N LYS A 14 0.88 5.73 -12.11
CA LYS A 14 -0.46 6.15 -11.67
C LYS A 14 -0.46 6.86 -10.32
N TYR A 15 0.60 7.61 -10.03
CA TYR A 15 0.74 8.39 -8.79
C TYR A 15 -0.28 9.52 -8.63
N GLU A 16 -1.09 9.83 -9.65
CA GLU A 16 -2.05 10.94 -9.56
C GLU A 16 -3.14 10.70 -8.51
N ARG A 17 -3.55 9.46 -8.29
CA ARG A 17 -4.60 9.12 -7.31
C ARG A 17 -4.02 8.37 -6.11
N LEU A 18 -4.42 8.79 -4.91
CA LEU A 18 -3.98 8.22 -3.63
C LEU A 18 -4.23 6.71 -3.55
N VAL A 19 -5.33 6.22 -4.15
CA VAL A 19 -5.67 4.80 -4.18
C VAL A 19 -4.56 3.94 -4.79
N PHE A 20 -3.97 4.38 -5.90
CA PHE A 20 -2.93 3.60 -6.58
C PHE A 20 -1.63 3.56 -5.78
N ILE A 21 -1.33 4.63 -5.02
CA ILE A 21 -0.18 4.65 -4.12
C ILE A 21 -0.39 3.67 -2.97
N LEU A 22 -1.53 3.72 -2.29
CA LEU A 22 -1.87 2.82 -1.19
C LEU A 22 -1.83 1.35 -1.64
N LEU A 23 -2.43 1.05 -2.79
CA LEU A 23 -2.44 -0.29 -3.37
C LEU A 23 -1.04 -0.74 -3.80
N GLY A 24 -0.18 0.16 -4.28
CA GLY A 24 1.22 -0.12 -4.57
C GLY A 24 2.02 -0.47 -3.32
N ILE A 25 1.79 0.22 -2.21
CA ILE A 25 2.43 -0.07 -0.91
C ILE A 25 2.00 -1.45 -0.39
N GLU A 26 0.71 -1.78 -0.46
CA GLU A 26 0.19 -3.10 -0.06
C GLU A 26 0.81 -4.22 -0.88
N PHE A 27 0.89 -4.09 -2.21
CA PHE A 27 1.54 -5.11 -3.04
C PHE A 27 3.04 -5.22 -2.76
N LEU A 28 3.71 -4.12 -2.43
CA LEU A 28 5.11 -4.15 -2.02
C LEU A 28 5.25 -4.94 -0.71
N PHE A 29 4.40 -4.67 0.29
CA PHE A 29 4.38 -5.42 1.55
C PHE A 29 4.19 -6.92 1.33
N PHE A 30 3.19 -7.33 0.54
CA PHE A 30 2.97 -8.75 0.24
C PHE A 30 4.13 -9.37 -0.53
N SER A 31 4.78 -8.62 -1.43
CA SER A 31 5.93 -9.12 -2.16
C SER A 31 7.11 -9.41 -1.23
N LEU A 32 7.37 -8.55 -0.24
CA LEU A 32 8.38 -8.75 0.80
C LEU A 32 8.02 -9.94 1.69
N LEU A 33 6.76 -10.02 2.11
CA LEU A 33 6.27 -11.08 2.97
C LEU A 33 6.53 -12.46 2.38
N VAL A 34 6.37 -12.64 1.07
CA VAL A 34 6.69 -13.91 0.36
C VAL A 34 8.17 -14.28 0.48
N TYR A 35 9.09 -13.31 0.41
CA TYR A 35 10.53 -13.59 0.61
C TYR A 35 10.85 -13.93 2.06
N TYR A 36 10.15 -13.30 2.99
CA TYR A 36 10.35 -13.46 4.42
C TYR A 36 9.74 -14.74 5.00
N VAL A 37 8.84 -15.44 4.29
CA VAL A 37 8.29 -16.75 4.71
C VAL A 37 9.41 -17.74 5.05
N PHE A 38 10.52 -17.70 4.31
CA PHE A 38 11.64 -18.64 4.52
C PHE A 38 12.55 -18.26 5.69
N LEU A 39 12.49 -17.02 6.17
CA LEU A 39 13.39 -16.49 7.20
C LEU A 39 12.77 -16.47 8.59
N PHE A 40 11.45 -16.32 8.70
CA PHE A 40 10.77 -16.16 9.99
C PHE A 40 10.20 -17.47 10.53
N GLU A 41 10.27 -17.63 11.85
CA GLU A 41 9.43 -18.60 12.54
C GLU A 41 7.94 -18.25 12.41
N SER A 42 7.08 -19.27 12.51
CA SER A 42 5.64 -19.17 12.26
C SER A 42 4.93 -18.08 13.08
N VAL A 43 5.36 -17.86 14.33
CA VAL A 43 4.78 -16.83 15.21
C VAL A 43 5.10 -15.41 14.72
N MET A 44 6.34 -15.17 14.32
CA MET A 44 6.77 -13.87 13.79
C MET A 44 6.07 -13.56 12.47
N PHE A 45 5.93 -14.57 11.61
CA PHE A 45 5.18 -14.45 10.36
C PHE A 45 3.72 -14.02 10.59
N PHE A 46 3.04 -14.62 11.58
CA PHE A 46 1.68 -14.23 11.94
C PHE A 46 1.58 -12.79 12.44
N TYR A 47 2.55 -12.34 13.25
CA TYR A 47 2.59 -10.94 13.70
C TYR A 47 2.74 -9.96 12.53
N PHE A 48 3.64 -10.24 11.59
CA PHE A 48 3.80 -9.41 10.39
C PHE A 48 2.54 -9.38 9.53
N LEU A 49 1.86 -10.52 9.35
CA LEU A 49 0.57 -10.56 8.64
C LEU A 49 -0.47 -9.65 9.29
N CYS A 50 -0.61 -9.72 10.62
CA CYS A 50 -1.51 -8.84 11.37
C CYS A 50 -1.13 -7.36 11.21
N PHE A 51 0.16 -7.04 11.25
CA PHE A 51 0.64 -5.67 11.02
C PHE A 51 0.30 -5.17 9.61
N GLY A 52 0.45 -6.01 8.58
CA GLY A 52 0.05 -5.70 7.22
C GLY A 52 -1.45 -5.41 7.08
N LEU A 53 -2.30 -6.22 7.72
CA LEU A 53 -3.75 -5.97 7.75
C LEU A 53 -4.09 -4.64 8.43
N MET A 54 -3.43 -4.32 9.55
CA MET A 54 -3.64 -3.03 10.23
C MET A 54 -3.19 -1.86 9.37
N SER A 55 -2.05 -1.98 8.68
CA SER A 55 -1.56 -1.00 7.71
C SER A 55 -2.59 -0.74 6.61
N GLY A 56 -3.17 -1.80 6.02
CA GLY A 56 -4.19 -1.66 4.98
C GLY A 56 -5.45 -0.95 5.46
N VAL A 57 -5.94 -1.27 6.66
CA VAL A 57 -7.10 -0.59 7.26
C VAL A 57 -6.78 0.89 7.52
N LEU A 58 -5.61 1.21 8.07
CA LEU A 58 -5.19 2.59 8.29
C LEU A 58 -5.06 3.38 6.98
N GLY A 59 -4.53 2.75 5.93
CA GLY A 59 -4.46 3.34 4.59
C GLY A 59 -5.84 3.72 4.04
N LEU A 60 -6.83 2.84 4.20
CA LEU A 60 -8.22 3.12 3.83
C LEU A 60 -8.84 4.24 4.67
N VAL A 61 -8.58 4.28 5.97
CA VAL A 61 -9.06 5.36 6.85
C VAL A 61 -8.52 6.71 6.39
N ILE A 62 -7.22 6.81 6.11
CA ILE A 62 -6.59 8.03 5.57
C ILE A 62 -7.23 8.41 4.23
N PHE A 63 -7.44 7.44 3.34
CA PHE A 63 -8.11 7.66 2.06
C PHE A 63 -9.50 8.28 2.24
N PHE A 64 -10.33 7.73 3.12
CA PHE A 64 -11.67 8.28 3.40
C PHE A 64 -11.61 9.69 3.99
N PHE A 65 -10.66 9.98 4.88
CA PHE A 65 -10.48 11.34 5.41
C PHE A 65 -10.05 12.33 4.33
N CYS A 66 -9.15 11.94 3.42
CA CYS A 66 -8.74 12.78 2.29
C CYS A 66 -9.92 13.07 1.35
N VAL A 67 -10.68 12.04 0.96
CA VAL A 67 -11.84 12.22 0.08
C VAL A 67 -12.92 13.06 0.74
N LYS A 68 -13.19 12.86 2.04
CA LYS A 68 -14.17 13.66 2.79
C LYS A 68 -13.73 15.11 2.97
N GLY A 69 -12.43 15.36 3.18
CA GLY A 69 -11.88 16.69 3.41
C GLY A 69 -11.71 17.52 2.14
N PHE A 70 -11.15 16.91 1.10
CA PHE A 70 -10.76 17.61 -0.13
C PHE A 70 -11.72 17.39 -1.31
N GLY A 71 -12.62 16.41 -1.23
CA GLY A 71 -13.53 16.04 -2.32
C GLY A 71 -12.85 15.36 -3.51
N VAL A 72 -11.52 15.27 -3.52
CA VAL A 72 -10.72 14.71 -4.61
C VAL A 72 -9.62 13.83 -4.02
N ASP A 73 -9.37 12.69 -4.65
CA ASP A 73 -8.36 11.69 -4.29
C ASP A 73 -6.98 11.96 -4.94
N LYS A 74 -6.69 13.21 -5.31
CA LYS A 74 -5.43 13.58 -5.94
C LYS A 74 -4.32 13.70 -4.91
N VAL A 75 -3.16 13.11 -5.20
CA VAL A 75 -1.98 13.12 -4.32
C VAL A 75 -1.31 14.50 -4.32
N MET A 76 -1.28 15.13 -5.50
CA MET A 76 -0.81 16.50 -5.68
C MET A 76 -1.96 17.37 -6.18
N PHE A 77 -2.24 18.43 -5.42
CA PHE A 77 -2.94 19.59 -5.98
C PHE A 77 -1.98 20.25 -6.97
N TYR A 78 -2.07 19.85 -8.24
CA TYR A 78 -1.55 20.71 -9.30
C TYR A 78 -2.36 21.99 -9.25
N PHE A 79 -1.77 23.03 -8.65
CA PHE A 79 -2.22 24.40 -8.78
C PHE A 79 -1.81 24.84 -10.19
N LEU A 80 -2.65 24.55 -11.17
CA LEU A 80 -2.52 25.07 -12.53
C LEU A 80 -3.87 25.64 -12.94
#